data_AF-A0A948JE20-F1
#
_entry.id   AF-A0A948JE20-F1
#
_cell.length_a   1.000
_cell.length_b   1.000
_cell.length_c   1.000
_cell.angle_alpha   90.00
_cell.angle_beta   90.00
_cell.angle_gamma   90.00
#
_symmetry.space_group_name_H-M   'P 1'
#
loop_
_entity.id
_entity.type
_entity.pdbx_description
1 polymer ?
#
loop_
_entity_poly.entity_id
_entity_poly.type
_entity_poly.pdbx_seq_one_letter_code
_entity_poly.pdbx_strand_id
1 'polypeptide(L)'
;MRVVLTLCLLFVSSKLWAAFDCKVDLHAVLIYGDGTVNVLHSGRGDYTHICNLSEERLGVSPTTCALWASMLVTLKKDGKKADFYYNSTPQYNSCATLPHYSGAPAPVYIGAVN
;
A
#
# COMPACT_ATOMS: atom_id res chain seq x y z
N MET A 1 9.63 -37.70 33.65
CA MET A 1 10.16 -36.39 33.20
C MET A 1 10.34 -36.24 31.67
N ARG A 2 9.95 -37.20 30.81
CA ARG A 2 10.03 -37.03 29.33
C ARG A 2 8.85 -36.26 28.71
N VAL A 3 7.62 -36.53 29.16
CA VAL A 3 6.37 -35.97 28.58
C VAL A 3 6.25 -34.45 28.75
N VAL A 4 6.77 -33.90 29.86
CA VAL A 4 6.72 -32.45 30.15
C VAL A 4 7.51 -31.62 29.13
N LEU A 5 8.59 -32.17 28.58
CA LEU A 5 9.42 -31.46 27.60
C LEU A 5 8.73 -31.35 26.23
N THR A 6 7.87 -32.31 25.88
CA THR A 6 7.16 -32.35 24.59
C THR A 6 6.01 -31.34 24.53
N LEU A 7 5.39 -31.00 25.68
CA LEU A 7 4.23 -30.13 25.74
C LEU A 7 4.58 -28.62 25.60
N CYS A 8 5.81 -28.22 25.93
CA CYS A 8 6.24 -26.82 25.85
C CYS A 8 6.53 -26.30 24.43
N LEU A 9 6.67 -27.16 23.41
CA LEU A 9 6.97 -26.71 22.04
C LEU A 9 5.74 -26.19 21.26
N LEU A 10 4.52 -26.36 21.79
CA LEU A 10 3.28 -26.05 21.06
C LEU A 10 2.85 -24.55 21.09
N PHE A 11 3.59 -23.67 21.78
CA PHE A 11 3.19 -22.27 21.98
C PHE A 11 3.94 -21.23 21.15
N VAL A 12 4.81 -21.63 20.20
CA VAL A 12 5.41 -20.69 19.24
C VAL A 12 4.43 -20.41 18.09
N SER A 13 3.37 -19.66 18.40
CA SER A 13 2.45 -19.13 17.40
C SER A 13 3.15 -18.02 16.60
N SER A 14 3.75 -18.36 15.47
CA SER A 14 4.29 -17.37 14.54
C SER A 14 3.16 -16.48 14.01
N LYS A 15 3.22 -15.18 14.33
CA LYS A 15 2.35 -14.18 13.70
C LYS A 15 2.79 -13.99 12.25
N LEU A 16 2.26 -14.84 11.36
CA LEU A 16 2.28 -14.60 9.93
C LEU A 16 1.53 -13.30 9.66
N TRP A 17 2.25 -12.28 9.20
CA TRP A 17 1.65 -11.05 8.72
C TRP A 17 1.09 -11.27 7.32
N ALA A 18 -0.23 -11.47 7.26
CA ALA A 18 -0.95 -11.45 6.00
C ALA A 18 -0.79 -10.07 5.33
N ALA A 19 -0.67 -10.06 4.01
CA ALA A 19 -0.84 -8.85 3.23
C ALA A 19 -2.24 -8.25 3.44
N PHE A 20 -2.40 -6.96 3.13
CA PHE A 20 -3.64 -6.23 3.35
C PHE A 20 -4.02 -5.36 2.15
N ASP A 21 -5.32 -5.28 1.91
CA ASP A 21 -5.98 -4.46 0.89
C ASP A 21 -6.46 -3.13 1.48
N CYS A 22 -6.29 -2.06 0.72
CA CYS A 22 -6.80 -0.72 1.04
C CYS A 22 -7.81 -0.28 -0.01
N LYS A 23 -9.06 -0.71 0.19
CA LYS A 23 -10.24 -0.35 -0.62
C LYS A 23 -10.78 1.01 -0.20
N VAL A 24 -10.28 2.06 -0.84
CA VAL A 24 -10.35 3.45 -0.34
C VAL A 24 -10.94 4.42 -1.36
N ASP A 25 -11.48 5.51 -0.82
CA ASP A 25 -11.98 6.66 -1.57
C ASP A 25 -10.83 7.63 -1.86
N LEU A 26 -10.80 8.20 -3.07
CA LEU A 26 -9.70 9.04 -3.55
C LEU A 26 -9.99 10.54 -3.37
N HIS A 27 -9.50 11.13 -2.27
CA HIS A 27 -9.69 12.54 -1.98
C HIS A 27 -8.81 13.44 -2.86
N ALA A 28 -7.57 13.06 -3.16
CA ALA A 28 -6.70 13.75 -4.12
C ALA A 28 -5.71 12.80 -4.79
N VAL A 29 -5.34 13.11 -6.04
CA VAL A 29 -4.21 12.49 -6.76
C VAL A 29 -3.36 13.66 -7.25
N LEU A 30 -2.13 13.75 -6.79
CA LEU A 30 -1.19 14.82 -7.09
C LEU A 30 -0.02 14.25 -7.89
N ILE A 31 0.30 14.90 -9.00
CA ILE A 31 1.46 14.62 -9.84
C ILE A 31 2.34 15.87 -9.80
N TYR A 32 3.56 15.72 -9.28
CA TYR A 32 4.51 16.80 -9.09
C TYR A 32 5.44 16.94 -10.30
N GLY A 33 6.08 18.11 -10.45
CA GLY A 33 6.98 18.38 -11.57
C GLY A 33 8.27 17.54 -11.60
N ASP A 34 8.60 16.87 -10.49
CA ASP A 34 9.67 15.89 -10.32
C ASP A 34 9.22 14.44 -10.62
N GLY A 35 8.00 14.27 -11.15
CA GLY A 35 7.39 12.97 -11.42
C GLY A 35 6.76 12.28 -10.21
N THR A 36 6.86 12.81 -8.99
CA THR A 36 6.32 12.18 -7.78
C THR A 36 4.79 12.08 -7.85
N VAL A 37 4.23 10.90 -7.58
CA VAL A 37 2.78 10.66 -7.49
C VAL A 37 2.36 10.42 -6.04
N ASN A 38 1.63 11.37 -5.47
CA ASN A 38 1.06 11.27 -4.12
C ASN A 38 -0.47 11.15 -4.18
N VAL A 39 -1.05 10.30 -3.33
CA VAL A 39 -2.50 10.11 -3.23
C VAL A 39 -2.98 10.35 -1.81
N LEU A 40 -4.01 11.20 -1.64
CA LEU A 40 -4.76 11.33 -0.39
C LEU A 40 -5.99 10.43 -0.46
N HIS A 41 -6.12 9.49 0.47
CA HIS A 41 -7.17 8.47 0.44
C HIS A 41 -7.73 8.10 1.82
N SER A 42 -8.99 7.66 1.86
CA SER A 42 -9.74 7.49 3.11
C SER A 42 -9.14 6.46 4.08
N GLY A 43 -8.47 5.41 3.59
CA GLY A 43 -7.86 4.39 4.45
C GLY A 43 -6.65 4.84 5.27
N ARG A 44 -6.03 5.97 4.90
CA ARG A 44 -4.88 6.57 5.62
C ARG A 44 -5.22 7.93 6.21
N GLY A 45 -6.10 8.70 5.56
CA GLY A 45 -6.46 10.05 5.96
C GLY A 45 -5.41 11.12 5.65
N ASP A 46 -4.29 10.76 5.03
CA ASP A 46 -3.17 11.63 4.66
C ASP A 46 -2.51 11.10 3.35
N TYR A 47 -1.61 11.89 2.75
CA TYR A 47 -0.95 11.56 1.49
C TYR A 47 0.02 10.37 1.59
N THR A 48 -0.02 9.50 0.58
CA THR A 48 0.87 8.35 0.40
C THR A 48 1.65 8.51 -0.91
N HIS A 49 2.99 8.39 -0.87
CA HIS A 49 3.82 8.41 -2.09
C HIS A 49 3.75 7.04 -2.76
N ILE A 50 3.01 6.97 -3.87
CA ILE A 50 2.71 5.72 -4.57
C ILE A 50 3.86 5.27 -5.47
N CYS A 51 4.34 6.16 -6.35
CA CYS A 51 5.36 5.88 -7.36
C CYS A 51 5.92 7.20 -7.93
N ASN A 52 6.93 7.10 -8.82
CA ASN A 52 7.47 8.25 -9.56
C ASN A 52 7.42 7.99 -11.08
N LEU A 53 7.14 9.03 -11.87
CA LEU A 53 6.99 9.02 -13.34
C LEU A 53 8.29 9.23 -14.12
N SER A 54 9.38 9.57 -13.44
CA SER A 54 10.69 9.90 -14.00
C SER A 54 11.77 8.87 -13.66
N GLU A 55 11.64 8.17 -12.53
CA GLU A 55 12.57 7.13 -12.07
C GLU A 55 11.85 5.89 -11.49
N GLU A 56 12.55 4.76 -11.43
CA GLU A 56 12.02 3.56 -10.76
C GLU A 56 12.01 3.76 -9.24
N ARG A 57 10.84 3.60 -8.62
CA ARG A 57 10.68 3.69 -7.16
C ARG A 57 10.25 2.36 -6.58
N LEU A 58 11.09 1.78 -5.72
CA LEU A 58 10.78 0.55 -4.95
C LEU A 58 10.27 -0.62 -5.83
N GLY A 59 10.86 -0.79 -7.03
CA GLY A 59 10.46 -1.80 -8.02
C GLY A 59 9.29 -1.40 -8.93
N VAL A 60 8.72 -0.21 -8.78
CA VAL A 60 7.68 0.33 -9.68
C VAL A 60 8.35 1.16 -10.78
N SER A 61 8.29 0.68 -12.02
CA SER A 61 8.84 1.38 -13.17
C SER A 61 8.03 2.65 -13.53
N PRO A 62 8.64 3.66 -14.18
CA PRO A 62 7.93 4.85 -14.67
C PRO A 62 6.69 4.54 -15.52
N THR A 63 6.77 3.53 -16.40
CA THR A 63 5.65 3.08 -17.24
C THR A 63 4.49 2.54 -16.39
N THR A 64 4.80 1.71 -15.39
CA THR A 64 3.80 1.21 -14.43
C THR A 64 3.16 2.37 -13.65
N CYS A 65 3.98 3.32 -13.20
CA CYS A 65 3.51 4.51 -12.48
C CYS A 65 2.58 5.38 -13.35
N ALA A 66 2.88 5.56 -14.63
CA ALA A 66 2.04 6.33 -15.54
C ALA A 66 0.65 5.69 -15.75
N LEU A 67 0.60 4.36 -15.89
CA LEU A 67 -0.65 3.60 -15.97
C LEU A 67 -1.46 3.70 -14.68
N TRP A 68 -0.81 3.54 -13.52
CA TRP A 68 -1.44 3.68 -12.21
C TRP A 68 -1.96 5.10 -11.97
N ALA A 69 -1.18 6.14 -12.28
CA ALA A 69 -1.60 7.54 -12.14
C ALA A 69 -2.83 7.86 -13.02
N SER A 70 -2.83 7.41 -14.28
CA SER A 70 -3.97 7.56 -15.20
C SER A 70 -5.24 6.88 -14.67
N MET A 71 -5.11 5.65 -14.17
CA MET A 71 -6.21 4.91 -13.54
C MET A 71 -6.73 5.63 -12.29
N LEU A 72 -5.84 6.08 -11.39
CA LEU A 72 -6.21 6.77 -10.15
C LEU A 72 -6.91 8.11 -10.41
N VAL A 73 -6.45 8.89 -11.39
CA VAL A 73 -7.13 10.12 -11.83
C VAL A 73 -8.53 9.81 -12.36
N THR A 74 -8.68 8.74 -13.14
CA THR A 74 -9.99 8.30 -13.68
C THR A 74 -10.93 7.84 -12.56
N LEU A 75 -10.47 6.96 -11.66
CA LEU A 75 -11.27 6.51 -10.51
C LEU A 75 -11.71 7.66 -9.61
N LYS A 76 -10.81 8.62 -9.35
CA LYS A 76 -11.13 9.84 -8.59
C LYS A 76 -12.21 10.68 -9.29
N LYS A 77 -12.09 10.88 -10.61
CA LYS A 77 -13.07 11.64 -11.41
C LYS A 77 -14.45 10.97 -11.37
N ASP A 78 -14.48 9.65 -11.46
CA ASP A 78 -15.71 8.86 -11.58
C ASP A 78 -16.33 8.49 -10.21
N GLY A 79 -15.75 8.97 -9.10
CA GLY A 79 -16.22 8.68 -7.74
C GLY A 79 -16.09 7.21 -7.33
N LYS A 80 -15.12 6.49 -7.90
CA LYS A 80 -14.87 5.07 -7.67
C LYS A 80 -13.76 4.84 -6.65
N LYS A 81 -13.78 3.68 -6.01
CA LYS A 81 -12.76 3.26 -5.05
C LYS A 81 -11.56 2.66 -5.78
N ALA A 82 -10.38 2.93 -5.24
CA ALA A 82 -9.16 2.23 -5.60
C ALA A 82 -8.84 1.19 -4.51
N ASP A 83 -8.19 0.11 -4.93
CA ASP A 83 -7.65 -0.90 -4.04
C ASP A 83 -6.13 -0.87 -4.12
N PHE A 84 -5.47 -0.58 -2.99
CA PHE A 84 -4.01 -0.62 -2.89
C PHE A 84 -3.61 -1.82 -2.01
N TYR A 85 -2.96 -2.81 -2.59
CA TYR A 85 -2.52 -3.99 -1.86
C TYR A 85 -1.06 -3.87 -1.43
N TYR A 86 -0.79 -4.20 -0.17
CA TYR A 86 0.53 -4.14 0.43
C TYR A 86 0.89 -5.43 1.14
N ASN A 87 2.17 -5.83 1.04
CA ASN A 87 2.75 -6.79 1.97
C ASN A 87 2.80 -6.17 3.37
N SER A 88 2.51 -6.95 4.42
CA SER A 88 2.58 -6.46 5.80
C SER A 88 3.95 -6.66 6.43
N THR A 89 4.33 -5.75 7.31
CA THR A 89 5.64 -5.64 7.98
C THR A 89 5.45 -5.36 9.48
N PRO A 90 6.51 -5.35 10.31
CA PRO A 90 6.38 -4.94 11.71
C PRO A 90 5.98 -3.47 11.88
N GLN A 91 6.34 -2.63 10.89
CA GLN A 91 6.10 -1.19 10.93
C GLN A 91 4.71 -0.80 10.41
N TYR A 92 4.13 -1.59 9.50
CA TYR A 92 2.81 -1.34 8.95
C TYR A 92 2.08 -2.63 8.54
N ASN A 93 0.82 -2.75 8.93
CA ASN A 93 -0.02 -3.94 8.74
C ASN A 93 -1.50 -3.62 8.41
N SER A 94 -1.78 -2.34 8.18
CA SER A 94 -3.10 -1.81 7.82
C SER A 94 -2.93 -0.44 7.16
N CYS A 95 -3.95 0.01 6.43
CA CYS A 95 -3.96 1.29 5.71
C CYS A 95 -3.67 2.50 6.62
N ALA A 96 -4.19 2.48 7.85
CA ALA A 96 -3.98 3.54 8.83
C ALA A 96 -2.54 3.59 9.38
N THR A 97 -1.81 2.47 9.31
CA THR A 97 -0.41 2.36 9.76
C THR A 97 0.62 2.63 8.67
N LEU A 98 0.21 2.93 7.44
CA LEU A 98 1.13 3.22 6.33
C LEU A 98 2.05 4.41 6.70
N PRO A 99 3.38 4.31 6.54
CA PRO A 99 4.30 5.42 6.80
C PRO A 99 4.04 6.65 5.90
N HIS A 100 4.50 7.81 6.34
CA HIS A 100 4.35 9.08 5.60
C HIS A 100 5.47 9.28 4.56
N TYR A 101 5.18 10.11 3.54
CA TYR A 101 6.15 10.68 2.62
C TYR A 101 7.09 9.65 1.96
N SER A 102 8.41 9.88 1.96
CA SER A 102 9.42 9.01 1.36
C SER A 102 9.44 7.60 1.94
N GLY A 103 9.02 7.42 3.19
CA GLY A 103 8.92 6.12 3.86
C GLY A 103 7.70 5.28 3.47
N ALA A 104 6.75 5.84 2.70
CA ALA A 104 5.60 5.10 2.21
C ALA A 104 6.04 3.96 1.27
N PRO A 105 5.59 2.72 1.49
CA PRO A 105 5.90 1.59 0.62
C PRO A 105 5.18 1.73 -0.73
N ALA A 106 5.77 1.16 -1.77
CA ALA A 106 5.05 0.94 -3.02
C ALA A 106 3.98 -0.16 -2.82
N PRO A 107 2.77 -0.01 -3.40
CA PRO A 107 1.81 -1.12 -3.51
C PRO A 107 2.39 -2.25 -4.37
N VAL A 108 1.98 -3.49 -4.11
CA VAL A 108 2.29 -4.62 -5.02
C VAL A 108 1.41 -4.53 -6.26
N TYR A 109 0.15 -4.11 -6.09
CA TYR A 109 -0.73 -3.70 -7.17
C TYR A 109 -1.62 -2.54 -6.72
N ILE A 110 -2.20 -1.88 -7.73
CA ILE A 110 -3.34 -0.97 -7.56
C ILE A 110 -4.45 -1.47 -8.49
N GLY A 111 -5.68 -1.51 -8.01
CA GLY A 111 -6.86 -1.96 -8.75
C GLY A 111 -8.03 -1.00 -8.65
N ALA A 112 -9.00 -1.15 -9.56
CA ALA A 112 -10.31 -0.52 -9.48
C ALA A 112 -11.30 -1.46 -8.77
N VAL A 113 -12.05 -0.97 -7.80
CA VAL A 113 -13.06 -1.76 -7.08
C VAL A 113 -14.39 -1.01 -6.93
N ASN A 114 -15.48 -1.77 -6.84
CA ASN A 114 -16.85 -1.27 -6.67
C ASN A 114 -17.25 -1.21 -5.19
#